data_AF-A0A8X7V5V5-F1
#
_entry.id   AF-A0A8X7V5V5-F1
#
_cell.length_a   1.000
_cell.length_b   1.000
_cell.length_c   1.000
_cell.angle_alpha   90.00
_cell.angle_beta   90.00
_cell.angle_gamma   90.00
#
_symmetry.space_group_name_H-M   'P 1'
#
loop_
_entity.id
_entity.type
_entity.pdbx_description
1 polymer ?
#
loop_
_entity_poly.entity_id
_entity_poly.type
_entity_poly.pdbx_seq_one_letter_code
_entity_poly.pdbx_strand_id
1 'polypeptide(L)'
;MTDMADPYYAEKKQHKREADWLHACVYANYCIPTKCTCGGAITVDTDERGRNYYVCKVYEDDGLHTRHDCLAAIEEELKELKSQYDYEVSLRRKLQYEIVKMLEVVDLLK
;
A
#
# COMPACT_ATOMS: atom_id res chain seq x y z
N MET A 1 -4.73 44.69 -11.61
CA MET A 1 -3.57 43.89 -12.04
C MET A 1 -3.95 42.43 -11.86
N THR A 2 -4.44 41.80 -12.92
CA THR A 2 -4.77 40.37 -12.92
C THR A 2 -3.46 39.60 -12.93
N ASP A 3 -3.15 38.94 -11.83
CA ASP A 3 -2.06 37.97 -11.71
C ASP A 3 -2.40 36.78 -12.61
N MET A 4 -2.10 36.92 -13.90
CA MET A 4 -2.25 35.85 -14.89
C MET A 4 -1.13 34.87 -14.59
N ALA A 5 -1.39 33.90 -13.71
CA ALA A 5 -0.48 32.80 -13.44
C ALA A 5 0.02 32.25 -14.78
N ASP A 6 1.32 32.34 -15.01
CA ASP A 6 1.97 31.92 -16.23
C ASP A 6 1.51 30.48 -16.58
N PRO A 7 0.85 30.27 -17.75
CA PRO A 7 0.30 28.98 -18.15
C PRO A 7 1.33 27.86 -18.11
N TYR A 8 2.59 28.16 -18.41
CA TYR A 8 3.70 27.21 -18.36
C TYR A 8 3.93 26.67 -16.94
N TYR A 9 3.84 27.52 -15.92
CA TYR A 9 3.96 27.09 -14.52
C TYR A 9 2.69 26.40 -14.01
N ALA A 10 1.52 26.68 -14.57
CA ALA A 10 0.28 25.98 -14.23
C ALA A 10 0.30 24.53 -14.71
N GLU A 11 0.70 24.31 -15.96
CA GLU A 11 0.86 22.98 -16.58
C GLU A 11 1.94 22.17 -15.84
N LYS A 12 3.10 22.77 -15.56
CA LYS A 12 4.19 22.10 -14.82
C LYS A 12 3.80 21.72 -13.39
N LYS A 13 3.00 22.56 -12.72
CA LYS A 13 2.42 22.22 -11.39
C LYS A 13 1.41 21.09 -11.48
N GLN A 14 0.63 21.03 -12.56
CA GLN A 14 -0.31 19.94 -12.81
C GLN A 14 0.44 18.62 -13.05
N HIS A 15 1.45 18.61 -13.93
CA HIS A 15 2.26 17.42 -14.19
C HIS A 15 2.97 16.91 -12.92
N LYS A 16 3.42 17.83 -12.06
CA LYS A 16 3.98 17.45 -10.76
C LYS A 16 2.95 16.78 -9.86
N ARG A 17 1.73 17.34 -9.77
CA ARG A 17 0.64 16.72 -8.99
C ARG A 17 0.26 15.35 -9.53
N GLU A 18 0.19 15.19 -10.85
CA GLU A 18 -0.09 13.91 -11.51
C GLU A 18 1.03 12.89 -11.22
N ALA A 19 2.30 13.29 -11.28
CA ALA A 19 3.44 12.43 -10.93
C ALA A 19 3.47 12.05 -9.44
N ASP A 20 3.18 13.00 -8.54
CA ASP A 20 3.08 12.77 -7.11
C ASP A 20 1.89 11.82 -6.80
N TRP A 21 0.79 11.95 -7.53
CA TRP A 21 -0.37 11.05 -7.44
C TRP A 21 -0.10 9.65 -7.97
N LEU A 22 0.65 9.51 -9.07
CA LEU A 22 1.03 8.22 -9.64
C LEU A 22 1.73 7.32 -8.61
N HIS A 23 2.65 7.86 -7.83
CA HIS A 23 3.30 7.10 -6.77
C HIS A 23 2.31 6.64 -5.70
N ALA A 24 1.36 7.49 -5.30
CA ALA A 24 0.30 7.11 -4.37
C ALA A 24 -0.63 6.04 -4.96
N CYS A 25 -0.97 6.10 -6.26
CA CYS A 25 -1.79 5.11 -6.94
C CYS A 25 -1.12 3.74 -7.02
N VAL A 26 0.19 3.68 -7.31
CA VAL A 26 0.92 2.41 -7.41
C VAL A 26 0.94 1.66 -6.08
N TYR A 27 1.12 2.35 -4.96
CA TYR A 27 1.07 1.71 -3.63
C TYR A 27 -0.35 1.52 -3.10
N ALA A 28 -1.30 2.39 -3.45
CA ALA A 28 -2.70 2.23 -3.04
C ALA A 28 -3.40 1.05 -3.71
N ASN A 29 -2.89 0.61 -4.88
CA ASN A 29 -3.40 -0.55 -5.61
C ASN A 29 -2.62 -1.84 -5.32
N TYR A 30 -1.68 -1.84 -4.37
CA TYR A 30 -1.03 -3.05 -3.87
C TYR A 30 -1.77 -3.54 -2.62
N CYS A 31 -2.03 -4.84 -2.53
CA CYS A 31 -2.83 -5.46 -1.47
C CYS A 31 -4.31 -5.04 -1.51
N ILE A 32 -5.09 -5.31 -0.45
CA ILE A 32 -6.52 -4.99 -0.43
C ILE A 32 -6.68 -3.48 -0.21
N PRO A 33 -7.26 -2.74 -1.17
CA PRO A 33 -7.41 -1.31 -1.05
C PRO A 33 -8.46 -0.98 0.02
N THR A 34 -8.11 -0.11 0.96
CA THR A 34 -9.03 0.37 2.01
C THR A 34 -9.67 1.71 1.65
N LYS A 35 -9.03 2.49 0.77
CA LYS A 35 -9.48 3.81 0.31
C LYS A 35 -8.87 4.09 -1.06
N CYS A 36 -9.63 4.73 -1.95
CA CYS A 36 -9.10 5.18 -3.23
C CYS A 36 -8.19 6.40 -3.04
N THR A 37 -7.24 6.62 -3.93
CA THR A 37 -6.39 7.84 -3.97
C THR A 37 -7.18 9.14 -4.05
N CYS A 38 -8.34 9.14 -4.74
CA CYS A 38 -9.28 10.28 -4.77
C CYS A 38 -10.00 10.53 -3.44
N GLY A 39 -9.82 9.63 -2.47
CA GLY A 39 -10.47 9.66 -1.16
C GLY A 39 -11.83 8.95 -1.10
N GLY A 40 -12.30 8.42 -2.23
CA GLY A 40 -13.52 7.63 -2.33
C GLY A 40 -13.45 6.32 -1.53
N ALA A 41 -14.62 5.86 -1.08
CA ALA A 41 -14.78 4.55 -0.47
C ALA A 41 -14.60 3.44 -1.53
N ILE A 42 -14.10 2.28 -1.10
CA ILE A 42 -13.99 1.09 -1.93
C ILE A 42 -15.27 0.25 -1.78
N THR A 43 -15.78 -0.22 -2.91
CA THR A 43 -16.89 -1.17 -3.02
C THR A 43 -16.41 -2.43 -3.75
N VAL A 44 -17.23 -3.49 -3.75
CA VAL A 44 -16.96 -4.69 -4.55
C VAL A 44 -17.92 -4.71 -5.73
N ASP A 45 -17.36 -4.89 -6.92
CA ASP A 45 -18.12 -5.05 -8.17
C ASP A 45 -17.79 -6.41 -8.81
N THR A 46 -18.70 -6.93 -9.61
CA THR A 46 -18.56 -8.23 -10.27
C THR A 46 -18.73 -8.06 -11.78
N ASP A 47 -17.73 -8.50 -12.56
CA ASP A 47 -17.83 -8.46 -14.02
C ASP A 47 -18.81 -9.52 -14.57
N GLU A 48 -19.15 -9.41 -15.85
CA GLU A 48 -20.05 -10.35 -16.55
C GLU A 48 -19.54 -11.82 -16.53
N ARG A 49 -18.25 -12.02 -16.24
CA ARG A 49 -17.60 -13.33 -16.15
C ARG A 49 -17.53 -13.85 -14.71
N GLY A 50 -18.10 -13.12 -13.75
CA GLY A 50 -18.12 -13.48 -12.33
C GLY A 50 -16.84 -13.15 -11.56
N ARG A 51 -15.93 -12.36 -12.11
CA ARG A 51 -14.71 -11.91 -11.41
C ARG A 51 -15.02 -10.70 -10.55
N ASN A 52 -14.53 -10.73 -9.32
CA ASN A 52 -14.77 -9.68 -8.34
C ASN A 52 -13.61 -8.68 -8.32
N TYR A 53 -13.95 -7.40 -8.21
CA TYR A 53 -13.01 -6.31 -8.17
C TYR A 53 -13.29 -5.41 -6.97
N TYR A 54 -12.24 -4.96 -6.30
CA TYR A 54 -12.31 -3.80 -5.41
C TYR A 54 -12.29 -2.53 -6.27
N VAL A 55 -13.36 -1.75 -6.21
CA VAL A 55 -13.59 -0.61 -7.09
C VAL A 55 -13.90 0.65 -6.30
N CYS A 56 -13.37 1.79 -6.73
CA CYS A 56 -13.75 3.08 -6.17
C CYS A 56 -15.25 3.35 -6.39
N LYS A 57 -15.97 3.82 -5.35
CA LYS A 57 -17.41 4.13 -5.46
C LYS A 57 -17.75 5.15 -6.55
N VAL A 58 -16.84 6.09 -6.81
CA VAL A 58 -16.95 7.12 -7.85
C VAL A 58 -15.99 6.80 -9.00
N TYR A 59 -15.92 5.53 -9.40
CA TYR A 59 -14.98 5.07 -10.42
C TYR A 59 -15.14 5.85 -11.73
N GLU A 60 -14.01 6.37 -12.21
CA GLU A 60 -13.83 6.88 -13.55
C GLU A 60 -12.73 6.05 -14.21
N ASP A 61 -12.87 5.70 -15.49
CA ASP A 61 -11.86 4.90 -16.21
C ASP A 61 -10.69 5.80 -16.69
N ASP A 62 -10.10 6.51 -15.73
CA ASP A 62 -9.07 7.52 -15.93
C ASP A 62 -7.67 7.03 -15.52
N GLY A 63 -7.58 5.80 -15.00
CA GLY A 63 -6.35 5.21 -14.47
C GLY A 63 -5.91 5.76 -13.11
N LEU A 64 -6.68 6.67 -12.51
CA LEU A 64 -6.44 7.25 -11.19
C LEU A 64 -7.32 6.60 -10.13
N HIS A 65 -8.48 6.09 -10.51
CA HIS A 65 -9.38 5.39 -9.60
C HIS A 65 -9.03 3.91 -9.46
N THR A 66 -9.11 3.41 -8.22
CA THR A 66 -8.84 2.01 -7.92
C THR A 66 -9.87 1.09 -8.59
N ARG A 67 -9.36 0.14 -9.36
CA ARG A 67 -10.04 -1.08 -9.79
C ARG A 67 -9.04 -2.23 -9.75
N HIS A 68 -9.09 -3.01 -8.68
CA HIS A 68 -8.13 -4.08 -8.42
C HIS A 68 -8.84 -5.43 -8.32
N ASP A 69 -8.26 -6.47 -8.89
CA ASP A 69 -8.84 -7.82 -8.85
C ASP A 69 -8.79 -8.36 -7.42
N CYS A 70 -9.92 -8.86 -6.91
CA CYS A 70 -10.02 -9.29 -5.52
C CYS A 70 -9.07 -10.45 -5.19
N LEU A 71 -8.88 -11.39 -6.12
CA LEU A 71 -8.00 -12.54 -5.91
C LEU A 71 -6.55 -12.08 -5.87
N ALA A 72 -6.13 -11.25 -6.83
CA ALA A 72 -4.79 -10.69 -6.87
C ALA A 72 -4.47 -9.90 -5.59
N ALA A 73 -5.38 -9.05 -5.13
CA ALA A 73 -5.24 -8.29 -3.90
C ALA A 73 -5.03 -9.19 -2.65
N ILE A 74 -5.76 -10.31 -2.56
CA ILE A 74 -5.62 -11.29 -1.48
C ILE A 74 -4.27 -12.01 -1.56
N GLU A 75 -3.83 -12.39 -2.75
CA GLU A 75 -2.52 -13.03 -2.96
C GLU A 75 -1.37 -12.11 -2.55
N GLU A 76 -1.49 -10.81 -2.85
CA GLU A 76 -0.55 -9.77 -2.44
C GLU A 76 -0.50 -9.62 -0.92
N GLU A 77 -1.67 -9.52 -0.26
CA GLU A 77 -1.77 -9.47 1.22
C GLU A 77 -1.13 -10.69 1.87
N LEU A 78 -1.40 -11.88 1.35
CA LEU A 78 -0.83 -13.13 1.88
C LEU A 78 0.69 -13.16 1.74
N LYS A 79 1.22 -12.65 0.63
CA LYS A 79 2.67 -12.56 0.41
C LYS A 79 3.32 -11.59 1.39
N GLU A 80 2.71 -10.43 1.61
CA GLU A 80 3.21 -9.43 2.56
C GLU A 80 3.14 -9.95 4.00
N LEU A 81 2.02 -10.57 4.39
CA LEU A 81 1.86 -11.19 5.71
C LEU A 81 2.92 -12.27 5.96
N LYS A 82 3.24 -13.09 4.94
CA LYS A 82 4.27 -14.12 5.04
C LYS A 82 5.66 -13.50 5.23
N SER A 83 5.97 -12.44 4.51
CA SER A 83 7.22 -11.68 4.65
C SER A 83 7.38 -11.10 6.06
N GLN A 84 6.33 -10.46 6.58
CA GLN A 84 6.30 -9.93 7.95
C GLN A 84 6.46 -11.04 9.00
N TYR A 85 5.77 -12.17 8.81
CA TYR A 85 5.89 -13.32 9.70
C TYR A 85 7.33 -13.87 9.72
N ASP A 86 7.96 -14.03 8.55
CA ASP A 86 9.34 -14.53 8.46
C ASP A 86 10.33 -13.56 9.14
N TYR A 87 10.10 -12.25 9.02
CA TYR A 87 10.86 -11.24 9.73
C TYR A 87 10.70 -11.35 11.25
N GLU A 88 9.47 -11.41 11.76
CA GLU A 88 9.17 -11.51 13.18
C GLU A 88 9.74 -12.79 13.80
N VAL A 89 9.62 -13.93 13.11
CA VAL A 89 10.23 -15.19 13.54
C VAL A 89 11.75 -15.07 13.63
N SER A 90 12.37 -14.41 12.65
CA SER A 90 13.82 -14.19 12.63
C SER A 90 14.27 -13.29 13.78
N LEU A 91 13.52 -12.22 14.04
CA LEU A 91 13.78 -11.30 15.14
C LEU A 91 13.63 -12.00 16.50
N ARG A 92 12.54 -12.74 16.70
CA ARG A 92 12.29 -13.50 17.92
C ARG A 92 13.40 -14.50 18.22
N ARG A 93 13.89 -15.22 17.20
CA ARG A 93 15.01 -16.17 17.37
C ARG A 93 16.29 -15.47 17.83
N LYS A 94 16.60 -14.29 17.27
CA LYS A 94 17.76 -13.48 17.68
C LYS A 94 17.63 -13.02 19.13
N LEU A 95 16.47 -12.49 19.51
CA LEU A 95 16.21 -12.05 20.88
C LEU A 95 16.28 -13.20 21.88
N GLN A 96 15.72 -14.36 21.55
CA GLN A 96 15.82 -15.56 22.39
C GLN A 96 17.28 -15.98 22.61
N TYR A 97 18.10 -15.95 21.55
CA TYR A 97 19.53 -16.24 21.66
C TYR A 97 20.27 -15.25 22.57
N GLU A 98 20.01 -13.95 22.40
CA GLU A 98 20.60 -12.90 23.25
C GLU A 98 20.20 -13.04 24.72
N ILE A 99 18.93 -13.33 24.99
CA ILE A 99 18.43 -13.58 26.36
C ILE A 99 19.17 -14.75 27.01
N VAL A 100 19.32 -15.87 26.30
CA VAL A 100 20.05 -17.04 26.83
C VAL A 100 21.50 -16.67 27.17
N LYS A 101 22.18 -15.96 26.27
CA LYS A 101 23.55 -15.51 26.50
C LYS A 101 23.68 -14.56 27.70
N MET A 102 22.70 -13.66 27.87
CA MET A 102 22.67 -12.77 29.04
C MET A 102 22.45 -13.54 30.34
N LEU A 103 21.58 -14.55 30.34
CA LEU A 103 21.34 -15.41 31.49
C LEU A 103 22.61 -16.17 31.90
N GLU A 104 23.37 -16.70 30.92
CA GLU A 104 24.66 -17.34 31.19
C GLU A 104 25.65 -16.37 31.87
N VAL A 105 25.74 -15.12 31.41
CA VAL A 105 26.58 -14.10 32.04
C VAL A 105 26.13 -13.79 33.46
N VAL A 106 24.81 -13.66 33.69
CA VAL A 106 24.26 -13.41 35.03
C VAL A 106 24.58 -14.57 35.98
N ASP A 107 24.50 -15.81 35.52
CA ASP A 107 24.82 -16.98 36.33
C ASP A 107 26.33 -17.07 36.66
N LEU A 108 27.21 -16.58 35.79
CA LEU A 108 28.65 -16.46 36.08
C LEU A 108 29.00 -15.35 37.08
N LEU A 109 28.08 -14.40 37.32
CA LEU A 109 28.27 -13.27 38.24
C LEU A 109 27.67 -13.52 39.63
N LYS A 110 26.95 -14.63 39.82
CA LYS A 110 26.45 -15.10 41.13
C LYS A 110 27.50 -15.92 41.85
#